data_AF-A0A221MG64-F1
#
_entry.id   AF-A0A221MG64-F1
#
_cell.length_a   1.000
_cell.length_b   1.000
_cell.length_c   1.000
_cell.angle_alpha   90.00
_cell.angle_beta   90.00
_cell.angle_gamma   90.00
#
_symmetry.space_group_name_H-M   'P 1'
#
loop_
_entity.id
_entity.type
_entity.pdbx_description
1 polymer ?
#
loop_
_entity_poly.entity_id
_entity_poly.type
_entity_poly.pdbx_seq_one_letter_code
_entity_poly.pdbx_strand_id
1 'polypeptide(L)' 'MGEIVRNCRLCKKPMESSPFTMCNTCLMESNRVQSYVIKHPHVSIERISEQTEVPYVKVELMVKLGLNEKDTVESQAH' A
#
# COMPACT_ATOMS: atom_id res chain seq x y z
N MET A 1 -15.70 26.69 -2.15
CA MET A 1 -15.57 25.25 -1.87
C MET A 1 -14.11 24.90 -2.05
N GLY A 2 -13.39 24.67 -0.94
CA GLY A 2 -11.99 24.28 -1.00
C GLY A 2 -11.89 22.84 -1.52
N GLU A 3 -11.04 22.61 -2.51
CA GLU A 3 -10.76 21.27 -3.00
C GLU A 3 -10.19 20.45 -1.83
N ILE A 4 -10.87 19.37 -1.45
CA ILE A 4 -10.37 18.46 -0.41
C ILE A 4 -9.19 17.71 -1.02
N VAL A 5 -8.00 18.27 -0.89
CA VAL A 5 -6.76 17.62 -1.34
C VAL A 5 -6.46 16.47 -0.39
N ARG A 6 -6.72 15.24 -0.83
CA ARG A 6 -6.41 14.04 -0.07
C ARG A 6 -4.97 13.62 -0.38
N ASN A 7 -4.19 13.30 0.65
CA ASN A 7 -2.83 12.80 0.47
C ASN A 7 -2.82 11.27 0.41
N CYS A 8 -1.97 10.72 -0.44
CA CYS A 8 -1.73 9.28 -0.52
C CYS A 8 -1.33 8.72 0.84
N ARG A 9 -2.01 7.67 1.31
CA ARG A 9 -1.65 7.05 2.60
C ARG A 9 -0.20 6.56 2.65
N LEU A 10 0.33 6.10 1.51
CA LEU A 10 1.67 5.53 1.40
C LEU A 10 2.75 6.61 1.18
N CYS A 11 2.69 7.37 0.09
CA CYS A 11 3.75 8.32 -0.26
C CYS A 11 3.50 9.76 0.19
N LYS A 12 2.35 10.03 0.84
CA LYS A 12 1.93 11.35 1.35
C LYS A 12 1.81 12.45 0.31
N LYS A 13 1.95 12.13 -0.99
CA LYS A 13 1.76 13.09 -2.07
C LYS A 13 0.28 13.48 -2.22
N PRO A 14 -0.02 14.72 -2.61
CA PRO A 14 -1.37 15.14 -2.99
C PRO A 14 -1.94 14.23 -4.06
N MET A 15 -3.24 13.96 -3.97
CA MET A 15 -3.97 13.17 -4.95
C MET A 15 -5.24 13.87 -5.38
N GLU A 16 -5.64 13.56 -6.60
CA GLU A 16 -6.97 13.87 -7.10
C GLU A 16 -8.05 13.21 -6.24
N SER A 17 -9.22 13.83 -6.19
CA SER A 17 -10.40 13.29 -5.52
C SER A 17 -10.73 11.90 -6.08
N SER A 18 -10.55 10.87 -5.26
CA SER A 18 -10.69 9.48 -5.64
C SER A 18 -11.23 8.66 -4.47
N PRO A 19 -12.02 7.60 -4.71
CA PRO A 19 -12.46 6.69 -3.64
C PRO A 19 -11.28 5.94 -3.00
N PHE A 20 -10.13 5.87 -3.67
CA PHE A 20 -8.96 5.16 -3.16
C PHE A 20 -8.20 5.95 -2.10
N THR A 21 -7.56 5.22 -1.19
CA THR A 21 -6.70 5.77 -0.12
C THR A 21 -5.25 6.00 -0.57
N MET A 22 -4.88 5.48 -1.75
CA MET A 22 -3.53 5.50 -2.31
C MET A 22 -3.54 6.02 -3.75
N CYS A 23 -2.46 6.67 -4.18
CA CYS A 23 -2.35 7.19 -5.53
C CYS A 23 -2.21 6.06 -6.54
N ASN A 24 -2.52 6.34 -7.80
CA ASN A 24 -2.47 5.34 -8.87
C ASN A 24 -1.12 4.59 -8.90
N THR A 25 -0.01 5.31 -8.82
CA THR A 25 1.34 4.71 -8.77
C THR A 25 1.48 3.74 -7.59
N CYS A 26 1.13 4.19 -6.38
CA CYS A 26 1.27 3.35 -5.18
C CYS A 26 0.31 2.15 -5.20
N LEU A 27 -0.88 2.28 -5.80
CA LEU A 27 -1.80 1.16 -6.02
C LEU A 27 -1.21 0.13 -6.99
N MET A 28 -0.64 0.56 -8.11
CA MET A 28 0.00 -0.32 -9.08
C MET A 28 1.19 -1.07 -8.47
N GLU A 29 2.04 -0.37 -7.73
CA GLU A 29 3.18 -0.99 -7.03
C GLU A 29 2.70 -1.96 -5.94
N SER A 30 1.65 -1.61 -5.20
CA SER A 30 1.04 -2.48 -4.19
C SER A 30 0.53 -3.78 -4.81
N ASN A 31 -0.14 -3.69 -5.97
CA ASN A 31 -0.62 -4.87 -6.69
C ASN A 31 0.52 -5.76 -7.17
N ARG A 32 1.65 -5.18 -7.64
CA ARG A 32 2.86 -5.94 -7.99
C ARG A 32 3.44 -6.65 -6.77
N VAL A 33 3.62 -5.93 -5.67
CA VAL A 33 4.13 -6.47 -4.40
C VAL A 33 3.24 -7.62 -3.91
N GLN A 34 1.92 -7.41 -3.86
CA GLN A 34 0.97 -8.42 -3.43
C GLN A 34 1.02 -9.67 -4.33
N SER A 35 1.04 -9.48 -5.65
CA SER A 35 1.14 -10.59 -6.61
C SER A 35 2.43 -11.39 -6.44
N TYR A 36 3.54 -10.72 -6.11
CA TYR A 36 4.82 -11.38 -5.85
C TYR A 36 4.80 -12.16 -4.53
N VAL A 37 4.30 -11.55 -3.45
CA VAL A 37 4.18 -12.18 -2.12
C VAL A 37 3.30 -13.43 -2.16
N ILE A 38 2.20 -13.40 -2.92
CA ILE A 38 1.31 -14.57 -3.09
C ILE A 38 2.03 -15.74 -3.76
N LYS A 39 2.92 -15.48 -4.73
CA LYS A 39 3.68 -16.51 -5.44
C LYS A 39 4.89 -17.01 -4.64
N HIS A 40 5.42 -16.17 -3.75
CA HIS A 40 6.62 -16.44 -2.96
C HIS A 40 6.30 -16.27 -1.47
N PRO A 41 5.60 -17.23 -0.84
CA PRO A 41 5.31 -17.14 0.59
C PRO A 41 6.62 -17.09 1.39
N HIS A 42 6.63 -16.27 2.45
CA HIS A 42 7.75 -16.09 3.39
C HIS A 42 9.00 -15.40 2.81
N VAL A 43 8.87 -14.66 1.72
CA VAL A 43 9.96 -13.87 1.15
C VAL A 43 10.28 -12.61 1.98
N SER A 44 11.56 -12.27 2.12
CA SER A 44 12.02 -11.07 2.83
C SER A 44 11.67 -9.77 2.09
N ILE A 45 11.49 -8.66 2.83
CA ILE A 45 11.19 -7.33 2.27
C ILE A 45 12.26 -6.88 1.26
N GLU A 46 13.54 -7.15 1.55
CA GLU A 46 14.66 -6.86 0.64
C GLU A 46 14.46 -7.54 -0.71
N ARG A 47 14.12 -8.82 -0.69
CA ARG A 47 13.94 -9.61 -1.91
C ARG A 47 12.69 -9.18 -2.68
N ILE A 48 11.61 -8.81 -1.99
CA ILE A 48 10.43 -8.20 -2.63
C ILE A 48 10.83 -6.90 -3.33
N SER A 49 11.59 -6.04 -2.65
CA SER A 49 12.03 -4.76 -3.18
C SER A 49 12.84 -4.93 -4.46
N GLU A 50 13.83 -5.82 -4.45
CA GLU A 50 14.64 -6.14 -5.62
C GLU A 50 13.81 -6.67 -6.79
N GLN A 51 12.86 -7.56 -6.53
CA GLN A 51 12.12 -8.28 -7.57
C GLN A 51 10.93 -7.49 -8.14
N THR A 52 10.39 -6.56 -7.35
CA THR A 52 9.25 -5.73 -7.77
C THR A 52 9.67 -4.35 -8.24
N GLU A 53 10.96 -4.01 -8.12
CA GLU A 53 11.54 -2.69 -8.40
C GLU A 53 10.89 -1.57 -7.56
N VAL A 54 10.28 -1.95 -6.42
CA VAL A 54 9.67 -1.02 -5.48
C VAL A 54 10.67 -0.75 -4.36
N PRO A 55 10.93 0.52 -3.98
CA PRO A 55 11.89 0.84 -2.94
C PRO A 55 11.60 0.14 -1.61
N TYR A 56 12.63 -0.35 -0.91
CA TYR A 56 12.51 -1.08 0.35
C TYR A 56 11.58 -0.40 1.35
N VAL A 57 11.80 0.90 1.61
CA VAL A 57 11.00 1.69 2.55
C VAL A 57 9.51 1.68 2.17
N LYS A 58 9.23 1.68 0.87
CA LYS A 58 7.87 1.70 0.35
C LYS A 58 7.20 0.33 0.49
N VAL A 59 7.92 -0.76 0.24
CA VAL A 59 7.45 -2.12 0.52
C VAL A 59 7.20 -2.31 2.01
N GLU A 60 8.11 -1.85 2.88
CA GLU A 60 7.93 -1.93 4.33
C GLU A 60 6.66 -1.19 4.79
N LEU A 61 6.42 0.02 4.28
CA LEU A 61 5.20 0.77 4.57
C LEU A 61 3.94 0.07 4.03
N MET A 62 4.00 -0.56 2.85
CA MET A 62 2.87 -1.35 2.32
C MET A 62 2.54 -2.54 3.23
N VAL A 63 3.55 -3.25 3.73
CA VAL A 63 3.36 -4.35 4.68
C VAL A 63 2.76 -3.82 5.98
N LYS A 64 3.29 -2.74 6.53
CA LYS A 64 2.74 -2.10 7.74
C LYS A 64 1.28 -1.65 7.55
N LEU A 65 0.92 -1.10 6.39
CA LEU A 65 -0.46 -0.71 6.08
C LEU A 65 -1.39 -1.92 6.00
N GLY A 66 -1.00 -2.99 5.30
CA GLY A 66 -1.80 -4.21 5.17
C GLY A 66 -1.96 -4.99 6.49
N LEU A 67 -1.02 -4.86 7.42
CA LEU A 67 -1.16 -5.40 8.79
C LEU A 67 -2.17 -4.60 9.62
N ASN A 68 -2.20 -3.27 9.48
CA ASN A 68 -3.15 -2.42 10.19
C ASN A 68 -4.59 -2.56 9.67
N GLU A 69 -4.79 -2.93 8.40
CA GLU A 69 -6.12 -3.16 7.85
C GLU A 69 -6.79 -4.42 8.41
N LYS A 70 -6.03 -5.46 8.80
CA LYS A 70 -6.61 -6.66 9.45
C LYS A 70 -7.21 -6.37 10.82
N ASP A 71 -6.68 -5.38 11.54
CA ASP A 71 -7.18 -4.95 12.86
C ASP A 71 -8.46 -4.08 12.75
N THR A 72 -8.64 -3.38 11.63
CA THR A 72 -9.81 -2.51 11.43
C THR A 72 -11.06 -3.28 10.98
N VAL A 73 -10.91 -4.45 10.33
CA VAL A 73 -12.06 -5.26 9.87
C VAL A 73 -12.77 -5.98 11.02
N GLU A 74 -12.11 -6.22 12.16
CA GLU A 74 -12.78 -6.79 13.35
C GLU A 74 -13.60 -5.76 14.15
N SER A 75 -13.47 -4.45 13.86
CA SER A 75 -14.23 -3.39 14.56
C SER A 75 -15.47 -2.88 13.80
N GLN A 76 -15.90 -3.54 12.72
CA GLN A 76 -17.17 -3.21 12.02
C GLN A 76 -18.17 -4.37 11.99
N ALA A 77 -17.98 -5.39 12.82
CA ALA A 77 -18.95 -6.44 13.09
C ALA A 77 -19.50 -6.34 14.52
N HIS A 78 -20.20 -5.24 14.83
CA HIS A 78 -21.15 -5.17 15.95
C HIS A 78 -22.29 -4.22 15.61
#